data_AF-A0A377BBJ2-F1
#
_entry.id   AF-A0A377BBJ2-F1
#
_cell.length_a   1.000
_cell.length_b   1.000
_cell.length_c   1.000
_cell.angle_alpha   90.00
_cell.angle_beta   90.00
_cell.angle_gamma   90.00
#
_symmetry.space_group_name_H-M   'P 1'
#
loop_
_entity.id
_entity.type
_entity.pdbx_description
1 polymer ?
#
loop_
_entity_poly.entity_id
_entity_poly.type
_entity_poly.pdbx_seq_one_letter_code
_entity_poly.pdbx_strand_id
1 'polypeptide(L)' 'MRRLGANVWPLNTVQFSNHTQYGKWTGCVMPPSHLTEIVQGIAAIDKLHTCDAVLSGYLGSAEQGEHILGIVRQ' A
#
# COMPACT_ATOMS: atom_id res chain seq x y z
N MET A 1 0.63 -12.65 7.15
CA MET A 1 0.14 -11.82 8.27
C MET A 1 -1.12 -12.38 8.93
N ARG A 2 -2.29 -12.45 8.26
CA ARG A 2 -3.53 -12.94 8.93
C ARG A 2 -3.42 -14.35 9.54
N ARG A 3 -2.78 -15.31 8.86
CA ARG A 3 -2.55 -16.65 9.43
C ARG A 3 -1.59 -16.67 10.62
N LEU A 4 -0.81 -15.60 10.81
CA LEU A 4 0.08 -15.40 11.95
C LEU A 4 -0.63 -14.63 13.09
N GLY A 5 -1.95 -14.42 13.00
CA GLY A 5 -2.74 -13.70 14.00
C GLY A 5 -2.73 -12.17 13.86
N ALA A 6 -2.06 -11.61 12.85
CA ALA A 6 -2.00 -10.17 12.63
C ALA A 6 -3.12 -9.68 11.69
N ASN A 7 -3.93 -8.73 12.17
CA ASN A 7 -4.83 -7.95 11.32
C ASN A 7 -4.01 -6.98 10.46
N VAL A 8 -4.39 -6.84 9.19
CA VAL A 8 -3.65 -6.01 8.24
C VAL A 8 -4.58 -5.24 7.33
N TRP A 9 -4.18 -4.02 7.01
CA TRP A 9 -4.78 -3.16 6.00
C TRP A 9 -3.86 -3.18 4.78
N PRO A 10 -4.20 -3.92 3.71
CA PRO A 10 -3.36 -3.98 2.52
C PRO A 10 -3.45 -2.67 1.75
N LEU A 11 -2.29 -2.11 1.37
CA LEU A 11 -2.17 -0.97 0.49
C LEU A 11 -1.38 -1.40 -0.76
N ASN A 12 -2.09 -1.60 -1.87
CA ASN A 12 -1.47 -2.09 -3.10
C ASN A 12 -0.80 -0.93 -3.84
N THR A 13 0.51 -1.06 -4.09
CA THR A 13 1.29 -0.12 -4.93
C THR A 13 1.14 -0.42 -6.42
N VAL A 14 0.88 -1.68 -6.75
CA VAL A 14 0.55 -2.15 -8.10
C VAL A 14 -0.57 -3.18 -7.99
N GLN A 15 -1.36 -3.30 -9.05
CA GLN A 15 -2.36 -4.34 -9.20
C GLN A 15 -2.19 -4.99 -10.57
N PHE A 16 -1.47 -6.11 -10.60
CA PHE A 16 -1.26 -6.90 -11.81
C PHE A 16 -1.99 -8.24 -11.72
N SER A 17 -2.30 -8.82 -12.89
CA SER A 17 -2.91 -10.15 -13.00
C SER A 17 -2.01 -11.26 -12.45
N ASN A 18 -0.70 -11.12 -12.62
CA ASN A 18 0.32 -12.08 -12.24
C ASN A 18 1.70 -11.41 -12.16
N HIS A 19 2.69 -12.18 -11.70
CA HIS A 19 4.08 -11.72 -11.67
C HIS A 19 4.60 -11.40 -13.08
N THR A 20 5.44 -10.38 -13.21
CA THR A 20 5.90 -9.87 -14.51
C THR A 20 6.85 -10.83 -15.24
N GLN A 21 7.52 -11.72 -14.50
CA GLN A 21 8.44 -12.73 -15.07
C GLN A 21 7.78 -13.68 -16.08
N TYR A 22 6.45 -13.84 -16.05
CA TYR A 22 5.73 -14.65 -17.04
C TYR A 22 5.70 -14.02 -18.45
N GLY A 23 6.17 -12.78 -18.61
CA GLY A 23 6.26 -12.08 -19.90
C GLY A 23 4.91 -11.62 -20.49
N LYS A 24 3.79 -12.06 -19.92
CA LYS A 24 2.44 -11.59 -20.22
C LYS A 24 1.73 -11.27 -18.91
N TRP A 25 1.21 -10.06 -18.78
CA TRP A 25 0.45 -9.62 -17.62
C TRP A 25 -0.42 -8.41 -18.01
N THR A 26 -1.47 -8.17 -17.24
CA THR A 26 -2.31 -6.97 -17.35
C THR A 26 -2.44 -6.31 -15.98
N GLY A 27 -2.94 -5.07 -15.94
CA GLY A 27 -3.15 -4.29 -14.72
C GLY A 27 -2.41 -2.97 -14.73
N CYS A 28 -2.20 -2.37 -13.57
CA CYS A 28 -1.64 -1.02 -13.46
C CYS A 28 -0.73 -0.82 -12.23
N VAL A 29 0.12 0.20 -12.33
CA VAL A 29 0.72 0.84 -11.17
C VAL A 29 -0.33 1.78 -10.57
N MET A 30 -0.56 1.70 -9.26
CA MET A 30 -1.56 2.55 -8.61
C MET A 30 -1.08 4.01 -8.57
N PRO A 31 -1.94 5.01 -8.83
CA PRO A 31 -1.55 6.41 -8.71
C PRO A 31 -1.03 6.73 -7.29
N PRO A 32 0.04 7.52 -7.13
CA PRO A 32 0.56 7.87 -5.80
C PRO A 32 -0.47 8.56 -4.90
N SER A 33 -1.32 9.43 -5.46
CA SER A 33 -2.41 10.09 -4.73
C SER A 33 -3.39 9.09 -4.11
N HIS A 34 -3.68 8.00 -4.83
CA HIS A 34 -4.58 6.95 -4.35
C HIS A 34 -4.07 6.30 -3.05
N LEU A 35 -2.74 6.12 -2.91
CA LEU A 35 -2.15 5.58 -1.69
C LEU A 35 -2.46 6.49 -0.48
N THR A 36 -2.35 7.81 -0.69
CA THR A 36 -2.61 8.81 0.35
C THR A 36 -4.09 8.87 0.71
N GLU A 37 -4.98 8.84 -0.29
CA GLU A 37 -6.43 8.86 -0.11
C GLU A 37 -6.92 7.66 0.73
N ILE A 38 -6.41 6.45 0.44
CA ILE A 38 -6.79 5.25 1.20
C ILE A 38 -6.39 5.38 2.67
N VAL A 39 -5.15 5.81 2.95
CA VAL A 39 -4.69 5.97 4.33
C VAL A 39 -5.47 7.07 5.06
N GLN A 40 -5.79 8.18 4.39
CA GLN A 40 -6.67 9.21 4.94
C GLN A 40 -8.06 8.65 5.29
N GLY A 41 -8.60 7.74 4.48
CA GLY A 41 -9.85 7.03 4.79
C GLY A 41 -9.75 6.18 6.06
N ILE A 42 -8.62 5.50 6.28
CA ILE A 42 -8.38 4.73 7.51
C ILE A 42 -8.20 5.67 8.71
N ALA A 43 -7.53 6.81 8.52
CA ALA A 43 -7.38 7.85 9.55
C ALA A 43 -8.75 8.41 9.97
N ALA A 44 -9.64 8.67 9.01
CA ALA A 44 -10.94 9.27 9.25
C ALA A 44 -11.90 8.42 10.11
N ILE A 45 -11.67 7.12 10.18
CA ILE A 45 -12.41 6.21 11.07
C ILE A 45 -11.70 5.95 12.40
N ASP A 46 -10.67 6.73 12.71
CA ASP A 46 -9.86 6.64 13.92
C ASP A 46 -9.34 5.22 14.18
N LYS A 47 -8.70 4.62 13.18
CA LYS A 47 -8.08 3.29 13.31
C LYS A 47 -6.58 3.25 13.19
N LEU A 48 -5.95 4.30 12.66
CA LEU A 48 -4.50 4.34 12.51
C LEU A 48 -3.77 4.24 13.86
N HIS A 49 -4.36 4.73 14.96
CA HIS A 49 -3.78 4.62 16.30
C HIS A 49 -3.64 3.16 16.81
N THR A 50 -4.29 2.20 16.14
CA THR A 50 -4.17 0.76 16.44
C THR A 50 -3.19 0.03 15.52
N CYS A 51 -2.48 0.75 14.65
CA CYS A 51 -1.50 0.17 13.74
C CYS A 51 -0.12 0.13 14.41
N ASP A 52 0.31 -1.05 14.86
CA ASP A 52 1.58 -1.21 15.56
C ASP A 52 2.81 -1.15 14.64
N ALA A 53 2.64 -1.43 13.34
CA ALA A 53 3.75 -1.54 12.41
C ALA A 53 3.33 -1.31 10.94
N VAL A 54 4.26 -0.78 10.16
CA VAL A 54 4.15 -0.65 8.70
C VAL A 54 5.18 -1.55 8.03
N LEU A 55 4.75 -2.34 7.05
CA LEU A 55 5.62 -3.16 6.21
C LEU A 55 5.53 -2.65 4.76
N SER A 56 6.66 -2.17 4.23
CA SER A 56 6.77 -1.75 2.84
C SER A 56 7.45 -2.82 1.98
N GLY A 57 7.04 -2.91 0.73
CA GLY A 57 7.53 -3.90 -0.24
C GLY A 57 7.79 -3.27 -1.60
N TYR A 58 7.37 -3.96 -2.66
CA TYR A 58 7.57 -3.51 -4.04
C TYR A 58 6.89 -2.15 -4.30
N LEU A 59 7.63 -1.23 -4.93
CA LEU A 59 7.13 0.07 -5.37
C LEU A 59 7.08 0.11 -6.90
N GLY A 60 6.01 0.66 -7.46
CA GLY A 60 5.83 0.82 -8.90
C GLY A 60 6.45 2.09 -9.47
N SER A 61 6.74 3.10 -8.64
CA SER A 61 7.44 4.33 -9.03
C SER A 61 8.16 5.00 -7.86
N ALA A 62 9.11 5.90 -8.16
CA ALA A 62 9.79 6.71 -7.14
C ALA A 62 8.82 7.67 -6.42
N GLU A 63 7.87 8.25 -7.16
CA GLU A 63 6.85 9.15 -6.61
C GLU A 63 5.99 8.46 -5.55
N GLN A 64 5.65 7.18 -5.72
CA GLN A 64 4.98 6.41 -4.67
C GLN A 64 5.79 6.36 -3.36
N GLY A 65 7.13 6.31 -3.46
CA GLY A 65 8.01 6.34 -2.30
C GLY A 65 7.85 7.61 -1.48
N GLU A 66 7.81 8.77 -2.14
CA GLU A 66 7.60 10.06 -1.46
C GLU A 66 6.24 10.13 -0.76
N HIS A 67 5.18 9.65 -1.41
CA HIS A 67 3.86 9.56 -0.78
C HIS A 67 3.84 8.61 0.43
N ILE A 68 4.51 7.47 0.34
CA ILE A 68 4.64 6.52 1.47
C ILE A 68 5.41 7.16 2.62
N LEU A 69 6.47 7.91 2.35
CA LEU A 69 7.19 8.67 3.37
C LEU A 69 6.29 9.71 4.05
N GLY A 70 5.43 10.40 3.28
CA GLY A 70 4.43 11.30 3.84
C GLY A 70 3.41 10.60 4.72
N ILE A 71 2.92 9.43 4.29
CA ILE A 71 1.98 8.59 5.03
C ILE A 71 2.53 8.17 6.39
N VAL A 72 3.77 7.67 6.46
CA VAL A 72 4.35 7.12 7.70
C VAL A 72 4.86 8.19 8.67
N ARG A 73 4.86 9.47 8.28
CA ARG A 73 5.27 10.61 9.12
C ARG A 73 4.13 11.24 9.92
N GLN A 74 2.88 10.87 9.63
CA GLN A 74 1.72 11.28 10.42
C GLN A 74 1.81 10.71 11.85
#